data_AF-A0A182XNU4-F1
#
_entry.id   AF-A0A182XNU4-F1
#
_cell.length_a   1.000
_cell.length_b   1.000
_cell.length_c   1.000
_cell.angle_alpha   90.00
_cell.angle_beta   90.00
_cell.angle_gamma   90.00
#
_symmetry.space_group_name_H-M   'P 1'
#
loop_
_entity.id
_entity.type
_entity.pdbx_description
1 polymer ?
#
loop_
_entity_poly.entity_id
_entity_poly.type
_entity_poly.pdbx_seq_one_letter_code
_entity_poly.pdbx_strand_id
1 'polypeptide(L)'
;MEVQVLKALVLGEEERGQSQYQVMCFVTKFQKGDFITADAMVKLRQKNPSTIRTPEEDRGKENYTMTGWVLLDRATPISRHVAPFCVEAQEATYVREADLRAWAELPGKREPSRGMYGNVKRLFPLPEFRATFFGEE
;
A
#
# COMPACT_ATOMS: atom_id res chain seq x y z
N MET A 1 11.82 -5.56 -4.58
CA MET A 1 10.82 -4.73 -5.26
C MET A 1 10.27 -3.76 -4.23
N GLU A 2 10.25 -2.48 -4.54
CA GLU A 2 9.77 -1.46 -3.60
C GLU A 2 8.24 -1.39 -3.70
N VAL A 3 7.59 -1.61 -2.57
CA VAL A 3 6.13 -1.68 -2.46
C VAL A 3 5.75 -0.85 -1.26
N GLN A 4 4.73 0.00 -1.42
CA GLN A 4 4.13 0.73 -0.33
C GLN A 4 2.92 -0.05 0.15
N VAL A 5 2.83 -0.26 1.46
CA VAL A 5 1.67 -0.90 2.08
C VAL A 5 1.12 0.05 3.11
N LEU A 6 -0.14 0.42 2.94
CA LEU A 6 -0.86 1.20 3.93
C LEU A 6 -1.90 0.33 4.62
N LYS A 7 -1.78 0.23 5.95
CA LYS A 7 -2.69 -0.50 6.83
C LYS A 7 -3.63 0.51 7.47
N ALA A 8 -4.93 0.36 7.24
CA ALA A 8 -5.97 1.13 7.89
C ALA A 8 -6.72 0.26 8.89
N LEU A 9 -6.97 0.78 10.07
CA LEU A 9 -7.81 0.15 11.08
C LEU A 9 -9.08 0.99 11.21
N VAL A 10 -10.19 0.41 10.77
CA VAL A 10 -11.52 1.01 10.85
C VAL A 10 -12.17 0.51 12.12
N LEU A 11 -12.45 1.42 13.05
CA LEU A 11 -13.14 1.08 14.29
C LEU A 11 -14.63 0.91 14.02
N GLY A 12 -15.25 -0.08 14.67
CA GLY A 12 -16.69 -0.24 14.65
C GLY A 12 -17.40 0.92 15.36
N GLU A 13 -18.61 1.24 14.91
CA GLU A 13 -19.45 2.23 15.58
C GLU A 13 -20.09 1.59 16.82
N GLU A 14 -19.53 1.88 18.00
CA GLU A 14 -20.01 1.38 19.29
C GLU A 14 -21.49 1.76 19.54
N GLU A 15 -21.89 2.97 19.13
CA GLU A 15 -23.28 3.48 19.23
C GLU A 15 -24.29 2.62 18.44
N ARG A 16 -23.82 1.91 17.41
CA ARG A 16 -24.63 0.97 16.62
C ARG A 16 -24.48 -0.49 17.04
N GLY A 17 -23.75 -0.76 18.14
CA GLY A 17 -23.46 -2.11 18.60
C GLY A 17 -22.41 -2.85 17.77
N GLN A 18 -21.63 -2.15 16.94
CA GLN A 18 -20.50 -2.75 16.23
C GLN A 18 -19.23 -2.61 17.07
N SER A 19 -18.89 -3.66 17.82
CA SER A 19 -17.68 -3.69 18.66
C SER A 19 -16.43 -4.21 17.94
N GLN A 20 -16.56 -4.72 16.71
CA GLN A 20 -15.43 -5.24 15.95
C GLN A 20 -14.74 -4.14 15.13
N TYR A 21 -13.41 -4.17 15.11
CA TYR A 21 -12.61 -3.38 14.19
C TYR A 21 -12.37 -4.17 12.90
N GLN A 22 -12.27 -3.45 11.78
CA GLN A 22 -11.92 -4.01 10.49
C GLN A 22 -10.54 -3.50 10.07
N VAL A 23 -9.65 -4.40 9.70
CA VAL A 23 -8.33 -4.07 9.18
C VAL A 23 -8.36 -4.17 7.66
N MET A 24 -7.85 -3.13 6.99
CA MET A 24 -7.73 -3.08 5.54
C MET A 24 -6.27 -2.81 5.17
N CYS A 25 -5.79 -3.46 4.12
CA CYS A 25 -4.47 -3.23 3.56
C CYS A 25 -4.58 -2.71 2.13
N PHE A 26 -3.79 -1.70 1.80
CA PHE A 26 -3.69 -1.12 0.48
C PHE A 26 -2.26 -1.25 -0.01
N VAL A 27 -2.07 -2.01 -1.08
CA VAL A 27 -0.76 -2.33 -1.63
C VAL A 27 -0.59 -1.56 -2.94
N THR A 28 0.38 -0.66 -3.01
CA THR A 28 0.66 0.16 -4.20
C THR A 28 2.13 0.10 -4.59
N LYS A 29 2.43 0.45 -5.84
CA LYS A 29 3.82 0.59 -6.28
C LYS A 29 4.44 1.78 -5.57
N PHE A 30 5.61 1.56 -4.99
CA PHE A 30 6.37 2.61 -4.35
C PHE A 30 6.93 3.61 -5.37
N GLN A 31 6.75 4.90 -5.11
CA GLN A 31 7.33 5.98 -5.89
C GLN A 31 8.57 6.50 -5.18
N LYS A 32 9.71 6.51 -5.88
CA LYS A 32 11.01 6.88 -5.30
C LYS A 32 11.08 8.32 -4.77
N GLY A 33 10.16 9.19 -5.18
CA GLY A 33 10.09 10.57 -4.72
C GLY A 33 9.48 10.75 -3.33
N ASP A 34 8.80 9.72 -2.81
CA ASP A 34 7.88 9.89 -1.66
C ASP A 34 8.48 9.38 -0.35
N PHE A 35 9.77 9.00 -0.35
CA PHE A 35 10.42 8.41 0.81
C PHE A 35 11.78 9.02 1.10
N ILE A 36 11.96 9.39 2.36
CA ILE A 36 13.26 9.78 2.91
C ILE A 36 13.85 8.57 3.61
N THR A 37 15.00 8.10 3.14
CA THR A 37 15.70 6.96 3.75
C THR A 37 16.12 7.29 5.18
N ALA A 38 16.13 6.27 6.05
CA ALA A 38 16.61 6.43 7.42
C ALA A 38 18.04 6.98 7.46
N ASP A 39 18.91 6.55 6.54
CA ASP A 39 20.27 7.08 6.41
C ASP A 39 20.31 8.57 6.07
N ALA A 40 19.40 9.04 5.20
CA ALA A 40 19.28 10.47 4.90
C ALA A 40 18.81 11.25 6.13
N MET A 41 17.84 10.73 6.89
CA MET A 41 17.38 11.34 8.14
C MET A 41 18.47 11.38 9.22
N VAL A 42 19.23 10.31 9.38
CA VAL A 42 20.35 10.24 10.33
C VAL A 42 21.44 11.24 9.94
N LYS A 43 21.83 11.31 8.66
CA LYS A 43 22.81 12.29 8.17
C LYS A 43 22.36 13.74 8.36
N LEU A 44 21.07 14.02 8.17
CA LEU A 44 20.50 15.35 8.44
C LEU A 44 20.61 15.70 9.93
N ARG A 45 20.18 14.79 10.82
CA ARG A 45 20.20 15.01 12.28
C ARG A 45 21.59 14.99 12.90
N GLN A 46 22.56 14.30 12.28
CA GLN A 46 23.96 14.35 12.69
C GLN A 46 24.57 15.74 12.50
N LYS A 47 24.23 16.44 11.39
CA LYS A 47 24.70 17.79 11.13
C LYS A 47 23.98 18.81 12.00
N ASN A 48 22.66 18.67 12.11
CA ASN A 48 21.80 19.58 12.87
C ASN A 48 20.68 18.78 13.54
N PRO A 49 20.80 18.49 14.85
CA PRO A 49 19.86 17.60 15.55
C PRO A 49 18.43 18.14 15.59
N SER A 50 18.24 19.45 15.45
CA SER A 50 16.95 20.14 15.40
C SER A 50 16.39 20.38 13.99
N THR A 51 17.05 19.92 12.92
CA THR A 51 16.53 20.13 11.55
C THR A 51 15.25 19.34 11.32
N ILE A 52 14.17 20.09 11.06
CA ILE A 52 12.91 19.57 10.54
C ILE A 52 12.94 19.79 9.02
N ARG A 53 12.69 18.74 8.24
CA ARG A 53 12.54 18.84 6.80
C ARG A 53 11.06 19.06 6.48
N THR A 54 10.74 20.19 5.89
CA THR A 54 9.43 20.43 5.27
C THR A 54 9.39 19.73 3.91
N PRO A 55 8.21 19.26 3.46
CA PRO A 55 8.02 18.83 2.08
C PRO A 55 8.50 19.92 1.11
N GLU A 56 9.20 19.52 0.05
CA GLU A 56 9.64 20.46 -1.00
C GLU A 56 8.45 20.88 -1.89
N GLU A 57 7.48 19.98 -2.02
CA GLU A 57 6.26 20.16 -2.80
C GLU A 57 5.06 19.74 -1.94
N ASP A 58 4.06 20.61 -1.84
CA ASP A 58 2.76 20.27 -1.27
C ASP A 58 1.89 19.63 -2.37
N ARG A 59 1.80 18.30 -2.35
CA ARG A 59 0.99 17.54 -3.31
C ARG A 59 -0.48 17.43 -2.92
N GLY A 60 -0.88 17.99 -1.77
CA GLY A 60 -2.23 17.91 -1.26
C GLY A 60 -2.73 16.47 -1.09
N LYS A 61 -3.97 16.20 -1.55
CA LYS A 61 -4.62 14.90 -1.37
C LYS A 61 -4.45 14.03 -2.60
N GLU A 62 -3.96 12.81 -2.39
CA GLU A 62 -3.90 11.80 -3.43
C GLU A 62 -5.05 10.81 -3.31
N ASN A 63 -5.80 10.65 -4.39
CA ASN A 63 -6.92 9.72 -4.48
C ASN A 63 -6.46 8.42 -5.13
N TYR A 64 -6.61 7.31 -4.42
CA TYR A 64 -6.32 5.99 -4.96
C TYR A 64 -7.60 5.18 -5.16
N THR A 65 -7.86 4.77 -6.39
CA THR A 65 -8.96 3.85 -6.72
C THR A 65 -8.43 2.42 -6.81
N MET A 66 -8.78 1.62 -5.81
CA MET A 66 -8.41 0.21 -5.77
C MET A 66 -9.34 -0.59 -6.69
N THR A 67 -8.76 -1.45 -7.53
CA THR A 67 -9.48 -2.14 -8.62
C THR A 67 -9.41 -3.66 -8.49
N GLY A 68 -8.64 -4.18 -7.54
CA GLY A 68 -8.55 -5.60 -7.25
C GLY A 68 -8.21 -5.90 -5.81
N TRP A 69 -8.25 -7.18 -5.46
CA TRP A 69 -7.83 -7.73 -4.19
C TRP A 69 -6.76 -8.78 -4.40
N VAL A 70 -5.80 -8.85 -3.48
CA VAL A 70 -4.67 -9.78 -3.51
C VAL A 70 -4.90 -10.87 -2.48
N LEU A 71 -4.78 -12.12 -2.90
CA LEU A 71 -4.70 -13.24 -1.96
C LEU A 71 -3.34 -13.23 -1.27
N LEU A 72 -3.31 -13.10 0.07
CA LEU A 72 -2.06 -12.99 0.83
C LEU A 72 -1.09 -14.15 0.59
N ASP A 73 -1.59 -15.38 0.51
CA ASP A 73 -0.79 -16.59 0.21
C ASP A 73 -0.04 -16.49 -1.12
N ARG A 74 -0.52 -15.64 -2.02
CA ARG A 74 0.05 -15.43 -3.35
C ARG A 74 0.66 -14.03 -3.52
N ALA A 75 0.90 -13.31 -2.43
CA ALA A 75 1.52 -11.98 -2.46
C ALA A 75 3.06 -12.01 -2.58
N THR A 76 3.69 -13.17 -2.42
CA THR A 76 5.17 -13.35 -2.49
C THR A 76 5.83 -12.78 -3.75
N PRO A 77 5.25 -12.88 -4.97
CA PRO A 77 5.82 -12.29 -6.17
C PRO A 77 5.84 -10.74 -6.18
N ILE A 78 5.02 -10.10 -5.34
CA ILE A 78 4.99 -8.65 -5.13
C ILE A 78 6.07 -8.29 -4.11
N SER A 79 5.94 -8.83 -2.90
CA SER A 79 6.93 -8.72 -1.83
C SER A 79 6.67 -9.77 -0.75
N ARG A 80 7.74 -10.38 -0.24
CA ARG A 80 7.68 -11.33 0.88
C ARG A 80 7.13 -10.72 2.19
N HIS A 81 7.11 -9.39 2.29
CA HIS A 81 6.70 -8.68 3.50
C HIS A 81 5.20 -8.34 3.53
N VAL A 82 4.49 -8.45 2.40
CA VAL A 82 3.05 -8.12 2.35
C VAL A 82 2.23 -9.10 3.20
N ALA A 83 2.48 -10.41 3.05
CA ALA A 83 1.76 -11.44 3.80
C ALA A 83 1.86 -11.28 5.33
N PRO A 84 3.06 -11.18 5.95
CA PRO A 84 3.15 -11.01 7.40
C PRO A 84 2.62 -9.66 7.89
N PHE A 85 2.70 -8.60 7.07
CA PHE A 85 2.24 -7.27 7.47
C PHE A 85 0.71 -7.13 7.42
N CYS A 86 0.06 -7.81 6.47
CA CYS A 86 -1.38 -7.74 6.24
C CYS A 86 -2.15 -8.97 6.75
N VAL A 87 -1.57 -9.75 7.66
CA VAL A 87 -2.18 -11.01 8.16
C VAL A 87 -3.57 -10.85 8.78
N GLU A 88 -3.86 -9.67 9.35
CA GLU A 88 -5.18 -9.32 9.90
C GLU A 88 -6.21 -8.94 8.81
N ALA A 89 -5.75 -8.63 7.59
CA ALA A 89 -6.55 -8.15 6.46
C ALA A 89 -6.60 -9.18 5.31
N GLN A 90 -6.76 -10.47 5.63
CA GLN A 90 -6.69 -11.57 4.63
C GLN A 90 -7.67 -11.39 3.47
N GLU A 91 -8.89 -10.94 3.78
CA GLU A 91 -9.96 -10.73 2.81
C GLU A 91 -10.10 -9.25 2.41
N ALA A 92 -9.30 -8.36 3.00
CA ALA A 92 -9.38 -6.91 2.83
C ALA A 92 -8.02 -6.31 2.41
N THR A 93 -7.29 -7.03 1.56
CA THR A 93 -6.04 -6.55 0.95
C THR A 93 -6.27 -6.15 -0.50
N TYR A 94 -6.16 -4.86 -0.78
CA TYR A 94 -6.51 -4.22 -2.04
C TYR A 94 -5.28 -3.76 -2.82
N VAL A 95 -5.41 -3.73 -4.15
CA VAL A 95 -4.35 -3.33 -5.08
C VAL A 95 -4.95 -2.60 -6.30
N ARG A 96 -4.13 -1.77 -6.97
CA ARG A 96 -4.49 -1.16 -8.26
C ARG A 96 -4.00 -2.00 -9.42
N GLU A 97 -4.83 -2.15 -10.46
CA GLU A 97 -4.44 -2.85 -11.69
C GLU A 97 -3.23 -2.21 -12.38
N ALA A 98 -3.10 -0.88 -12.32
CA ALA A 98 -1.94 -0.16 -12.85
C ALA A 98 -0.62 -0.59 -12.18
N ASP A 99 -0.64 -0.82 -10.86
CA ASP A 99 0.54 -1.26 -10.11
C ASP A 99 0.90 -2.71 -10.48
N LEU A 100 -0.10 -3.59 -10.61
CA LEU A 100 0.11 -4.97 -11.05
C LEU A 100 0.74 -5.05 -12.44
N ARG A 101 0.28 -4.22 -13.38
CA ARG A 101 0.84 -4.11 -14.73
C ARG A 101 2.29 -3.65 -14.68
N ALA A 102 2.54 -2.54 -13.97
CA ALA A 102 3.89 -2.01 -13.80
C ALA A 102 4.85 -3.02 -13.16
N TRP A 103 4.34 -3.91 -12.29
CA TRP A 103 5.11 -4.96 -11.67
C TRP A 103 5.35 -6.17 -12.58
N ALA A 104 4.40 -6.49 -13.45
CA ALA A 104 4.49 -7.58 -14.41
C ALA A 104 5.48 -7.29 -15.55
N GLU A 105 5.67 -6.01 -15.88
CA GLU A 105 6.54 -5.54 -16.96
C GLU A 105 8.04 -5.44 -16.56
N LEU A 106 8.38 -5.59 -15.27
CA LEU A 106 9.76 -5.45 -14.82
C LEU A 106 10.67 -6.58 -15.35
N PRO A 107 11.81 -6.25 -15.99
CA PRO A 107 12.74 -7.24 -16.53
C PRO A 107 13.43 -8.02 -15.39
N GLY A 108 13.39 -9.36 -15.45
CA GLY A 108 14.02 -10.25 -14.46
C GLY A 108 13.13 -11.37 -13.91
N LYS A 109 11.84 -11.40 -14.26
CA LYS A 109 10.96 -12.53 -13.90
C LYS A 109 11.10 -13.65 -14.93
N ARG A 110 11.64 -14.80 -14.52
CA ARG A 110 11.73 -16.04 -15.33
C ARG A 110 10.38 -16.70 -15.58
N GLU A 111 9.32 -16.20 -14.97
CA GLU A 111 7.96 -16.71 -15.14
C GLU A 111 7.04 -15.53 -15.50
N PRO A 112 6.52 -15.50 -16.74
CA PRO A 112 5.78 -14.36 -17.23
C PRO A 112 4.42 -14.34 -16.57
N SER A 113 3.99 -13.17 -16.08
CA SER A 113 2.61 -12.66 -16.01
C SER A 113 1.49 -13.53 -15.39
N ARG A 114 1.37 -14.81 -15.73
CA ARG A 114 0.35 -15.78 -15.27
C ARG A 114 0.23 -15.88 -13.74
N GLY A 115 1.35 -15.84 -13.02
CA GLY A 115 1.35 -15.83 -11.55
C GLY A 115 0.76 -14.54 -10.99
N MET A 116 1.20 -13.37 -11.46
CA MET A 116 0.80 -12.08 -10.85
C MET A 116 -0.67 -11.74 -11.09
N TYR A 117 -1.21 -12.04 -12.28
CA TYR A 117 -2.63 -11.88 -12.60
C TYR A 117 -3.50 -13.03 -12.06
N GLY A 118 -2.93 -14.22 -11.81
CA GLY A 118 -3.62 -15.33 -11.13
C GLY A 118 -3.79 -15.14 -9.62
N ASN A 119 -3.17 -14.09 -9.07
CA ASN A 119 -3.18 -13.75 -7.64
C ASN A 119 -4.17 -12.61 -7.32
N VAL A 120 -4.82 -12.07 -8.35
CA VAL A 120 -5.74 -10.94 -8.26
C VAL A 120 -7.04 -11.33 -8.94
N LYS A 121 -8.09 -11.42 -8.14
CA LYS A 121 -9.45 -11.56 -8.67
C LYS A 121 -9.96 -10.15 -8.96
N ARG A 122 -10.48 -9.92 -10.17
CA ARG A 122 -11.10 -8.64 -10.53
C ARG A 122 -12.35 -8.44 -9.68
N LEU A 123 -12.47 -7.27 -9.06
CA LEU A 123 -13.66 -6.88 -8.31
C LEU A 123 -14.70 -6.35 -9.30
N PHE A 124 -15.75 -7.11 -9.54
CA PHE A 124 -17.01 -6.59 -10.04
C PHE A 124 -18.14 -7.16 -9.17
N PRO A 125 -18.99 -6.33 -8.54
CA PRO A 125 -18.77 -4.96 -8.07
C PRO A 125 -18.78 -4.91 -6.53
N LEU A 126 -17.70 -4.43 -5.90
CA LEU A 126 -17.83 -3.79 -4.58
C LEU A 126 -18.04 -2.29 -4.80
N PRO A 127 -18.68 -1.58 -3.86
CA PRO A 127 -18.72 -0.12 -3.88
C PRO A 127 -17.30 0.43 -4.07
N GLU A 128 -17.14 1.46 -4.91
CA GLU A 128 -15.86 2.14 -5.12
C GLU A 128 -15.25 2.55 -3.77
N PHE A 129 -14.36 1.73 -3.21
CA PHE A 129 -13.60 2.10 -2.02
C PHE A 129 -12.56 3.13 -2.44
N ARG A 130 -12.94 4.40 -2.32
CA ARG A 130 -12.04 5.54 -2.46
C ARG A 130 -11.28 5.70 -1.16
N ALA A 131 -10.05 5.20 -1.14
CA ALA A 131 -9.11 5.55 -0.10
C ALA A 131 -8.54 6.94 -0.42
N THR A 132 -8.85 7.92 0.43
CA THR A 132 -8.27 9.26 0.37
C THR A 132 -7.16 9.29 1.41
N PHE A 133 -5.90 9.33 0.96
CA PHE A 133 -4.77 9.45 1.89
C PHE A 133 -4.48 10.94 2.11
N PHE A 134 -4.58 11.36 3.36
CA PHE A 134 -4.15 12.69 3.77
C PHE A 134 -2.68 12.60 4.15
N GLY A 135 -1.81 13.35 3.46
CA GLY A 135 -0.55 13.74 4.07
C GLY A 135 -0.88 14.71 5.20
N GLU A 136 -0.51 14.37 6.44
CA GLU A 136 -0.62 15.31 7.56
C GLU A 136 0.27 16.54 7.29
N GLU A 137 -0.28 17.73 7.53
CA GLU A 137 0.42 19.03 7.54
C GLU A 137 1.47 19.13 8.66
#